data_AF-A0A0N5BZH5-F1
#
_entry.id   AF-A0A0N5BZH5-F1
#
_cell.length_a   1.000
_cell.length_b   1.000
_cell.length_c   1.000
_cell.angle_alpha   90.00
_cell.angle_beta   90.00
_cell.angle_gamma   90.00
#
_symmetry.space_group_name_H-M   'P 1'
#
loop_
_entity.id
_entity.type
_entity.pdbx_description
1 polymer ?
#
loop_
_entity_poly.entity_id
_entity_poly.type
_entity_poly.pdbx_seq_one_letter_code
_entity_poly.pdbx_strand_id
1 'polypeptide(L)'
;MVDLIPPSIWGFDTDANKKVLLYKCNKVDANLTNKEKKNINPKDKSHYARCSNVVADRISEILSILRIKEEGKLVPKKSDKIEVPKKGEIKEDKEPIKKQKQRKKLSAKEKAKIKKEKKEKALRNEKRKGNTIEEEEPSTKKPKVEEDEDENEEVENGTKKPDIKAKLSFSKIKGVTDKGEKKLTKAEKKDTFKGRDYKALLKKAEKREQRITQIREKNPEKAEKIEENIKWKTALKRAEGEKVKDNPTLLKAASKRKEAIKEARAKKWEERKKTVEENKIKKQNRREENIKKRRQEKEDKKISKSKKKGRVILPKKN
;
A
#
# COMPACT_ATOMS: atom_id res chain seq x y z
N MET A 1 23.84 40.14 -6.98
CA MET A 1 23.62 40.19 -5.52
C MET A 1 22.35 39.45 -5.08
N VAL A 2 21.26 39.51 -5.85
CA VAL A 2 19.95 38.92 -5.46
C VAL A 2 19.95 37.39 -5.37
N ASP A 3 20.70 36.68 -6.23
CA ASP A 3 20.68 35.20 -6.28
C ASP A 3 21.50 34.49 -5.19
N LEU A 4 22.15 35.24 -4.30
CA LEU A 4 22.88 34.69 -3.15
C LEU A 4 21.93 34.34 -1.99
N ILE A 5 20.69 34.82 -2.03
CA ILE A 5 19.67 34.55 -1.03
C ILE A 5 18.81 33.38 -1.50
N PRO A 6 18.62 32.33 -0.69
CA PRO A 6 17.67 31.27 -1.01
C PRO A 6 16.25 31.82 -1.17
N PRO A 7 15.47 31.38 -2.18
CA PRO A 7 14.08 31.82 -2.37
C PRO A 7 13.17 31.62 -1.16
N SER A 8 13.49 30.66 -0.30
CA SER A 8 12.75 30.41 0.96
C SER A 8 12.92 31.52 2.00
N ILE A 9 14.04 32.25 1.96
CA ILE A 9 14.36 33.34 2.91
C ILE A 9 13.89 34.69 2.36
N TRP A 10 13.79 34.83 1.03
CA TRP A 10 13.35 36.07 0.38
C TRP A 10 11.89 36.46 0.67
N GLY A 11 11.04 35.50 1.03
CA GLY A 11 9.67 35.79 1.48
C GLY A 11 8.70 36.20 0.37
N PHE A 12 8.67 35.49 -0.75
CA PHE A 12 7.66 35.72 -1.80
C PHE A 12 6.22 35.56 -1.29
N ASP A 13 5.33 36.44 -1.76
CA ASP A 13 3.90 36.37 -1.46
C ASP A 13 3.29 35.01 -1.82
N THR A 14 2.24 34.62 -1.09
CA THR A 14 1.53 33.36 -1.34
C THR A 14 1.02 33.25 -2.78
N ASP A 15 0.64 34.38 -3.39
CA ASP A 15 0.17 34.42 -4.76
C ASP A 15 1.30 34.34 -5.78
N ALA A 16 2.46 34.95 -5.51
CA ALA A 16 3.66 34.77 -6.32
C ALA A 16 4.11 33.30 -6.32
N ASN A 17 4.10 32.65 -5.15
CA ASN A 17 4.41 31.22 -5.02
C ASN A 17 3.42 30.33 -5.79
N LYS A 18 2.12 30.61 -5.74
CA LYS A 18 1.11 29.91 -6.56
C LYS A 18 1.35 30.12 -8.06
N LYS A 19 1.72 31.34 -8.48
CA LYS A 19 2.01 31.66 -9.88
C LYS A 19 3.19 30.84 -10.42
N VAL A 20 4.28 30.78 -9.66
CA VAL A 20 5.47 29.98 -9.98
C VAL A 20 5.16 28.49 -9.99
N LEU A 21 4.38 27.99 -9.02
CA LEU A 21 3.97 26.59 -8.97
C LEU A 21 3.18 26.18 -10.22
N LEU A 22 2.22 27.01 -10.65
CA LEU A 22 1.45 26.77 -11.88
C LEU A 22 2.33 26.73 -13.12
N TYR A 23 3.31 27.65 -13.21
CA TYR A 23 4.28 27.65 -14.30
C TYR A 23 5.10 26.35 -14.33
N LYS A 24 5.62 25.91 -13.17
CA LYS A 24 6.37 24.65 -13.04
C LYS A 24 5.52 23.44 -13.46
N CYS A 25 4.27 23.36 -13.00
CA CYS A 25 3.34 22.30 -13.39
C CYS A 25 3.10 22.27 -14.91
N ASN A 26 2.85 23.43 -15.53
CA ASN A 26 2.63 23.54 -16.96
C ASN A 26 3.86 23.14 -17.77
N LYS A 27 5.06 23.54 -17.32
CA LYS A 27 6.33 23.20 -17.99
C LYS A 27 6.66 21.71 -17.88
N VAL A 28 6.43 21.11 -16.72
CA VAL A 28 6.50 19.64 -16.54
C VAL A 28 5.51 18.96 -17.47
N ASP A 29 4.27 19.42 -17.53
CA ASP A 29 3.27 18.84 -18.42
C ASP A 29 3.59 19.06 -19.90
N ALA A 30 4.30 20.12 -20.29
CA ALA A 30 4.76 20.28 -21.67
C ALA A 30 5.79 19.21 -22.07
N ASN A 31 6.58 18.72 -21.12
CA ASN A 31 7.63 17.72 -21.36
C ASN A 31 7.10 16.27 -21.36
N LEU A 32 5.88 16.01 -20.87
CA LEU A 32 5.27 14.67 -20.86
C LEU A 32 4.27 14.47 -22.00
N THR A 33 4.27 13.25 -22.57
CA THR A 33 3.23 12.83 -23.51
C THR A 33 1.90 12.55 -22.82
N ASN A 34 0.79 12.60 -23.57
CA ASN A 34 -0.56 12.33 -23.06
C ASN A 34 -0.74 10.91 -22.47
N LYS A 35 0.13 9.96 -22.82
CA LYS A 35 0.13 8.59 -22.26
C LYS A 35 0.85 8.54 -20.92
N GLU A 36 1.97 9.25 -20.79
CA GLU A 36 2.76 9.30 -19.57
C GLU A 36 2.03 10.07 -18.48
N LYS A 37 1.37 11.19 -18.82
CA LYS A 37 0.52 11.95 -17.88
C LYS A 37 -0.56 11.12 -17.20
N LYS A 38 -1.11 10.11 -17.90
CA LYS A 38 -2.18 9.24 -17.36
C LYS A 38 -1.66 8.14 -16.45
N ASN A 39 -0.39 7.77 -16.58
CA ASN A 39 0.21 6.65 -15.87
C ASN A 39 1.22 7.07 -14.79
N ILE A 40 1.60 8.35 -14.72
CA ILE A 40 2.57 8.83 -13.74
C ILE A 40 1.93 9.01 -12.36
N ASN A 41 2.58 8.47 -11.33
CA ASN A 41 2.20 8.68 -9.94
C ASN A 41 2.52 10.13 -9.52
N PRO A 42 1.70 10.81 -8.70
CA PRO A 42 2.02 12.12 -8.15
C PRO A 42 3.43 12.25 -7.56
N LYS A 43 3.95 11.20 -6.90
CA LYS A 43 5.31 11.18 -6.36
C LYS A 43 6.37 11.20 -7.48
N ASP A 44 6.15 10.42 -8.53
CA ASP A 44 7.05 10.33 -9.67
C ASP A 44 7.03 11.63 -10.49
N LYS A 45 5.88 12.32 -10.55
CA LYS A 45 5.76 13.64 -11.17
C LYS A 45 6.51 14.72 -10.39
N SER A 46 6.48 14.67 -9.05
CA SER A 46 7.29 15.54 -8.19
C SER A 46 8.79 15.27 -8.30
N HIS A 47 9.18 14.00 -8.44
CA HIS A 47 10.56 13.61 -8.69
C HIS A 47 11.03 14.09 -10.07
N TYR A 48 10.23 13.85 -11.10
CA TYR A 48 10.49 14.35 -12.46
C TYR A 48 10.62 15.87 -12.50
N ALA A 49 9.78 16.60 -11.75
CA ALA A 49 9.88 18.06 -11.65
C ALA A 49 11.21 18.52 -11.04
N ARG A 50 11.81 17.75 -10.12
CA ARG A 50 13.12 18.04 -9.51
C ARG A 50 14.31 17.66 -10.40
N CYS A 51 14.17 16.59 -11.18
CA CYS A 51 15.22 16.12 -12.09
C CYS A 51 15.19 16.82 -13.46
N SER A 52 14.05 17.36 -13.86
CA SER A 52 13.98 18.33 -14.96
C SER A 52 14.33 19.69 -14.37
N ASN A 53 15.23 20.45 -15.00
CA ASN A 53 15.67 21.79 -14.57
C ASN A 53 14.54 22.85 -14.69
N VAL A 54 13.38 22.54 -14.11
CA VAL A 54 12.16 23.34 -14.10
C VAL A 54 11.96 23.97 -12.71
N VAL A 55 12.67 23.48 -11.70
CA VAL A 55 12.69 24.11 -10.38
C VAL A 55 13.60 25.33 -10.42
N ALA A 56 13.00 26.51 -10.35
CA ALA A 56 13.74 27.74 -10.11
C ALA A 56 14.31 27.77 -8.69
N ASP A 57 15.65 27.78 -8.61
CA ASP A 57 16.43 27.83 -7.37
C ASP A 57 16.99 29.25 -7.11
N ARG A 58 16.94 30.13 -8.10
CA ARG A 58 17.40 31.52 -8.03
C ARG A 58 16.23 32.49 -7.98
N ILE A 59 16.41 33.60 -7.27
CA ILE A 59 15.38 34.65 -7.14
C ILE A 59 15.19 35.38 -8.47
N SER A 60 16.26 35.60 -9.24
CA SER A 60 16.20 36.17 -10.59
C SER A 60 15.32 35.36 -11.54
N GLU A 61 15.38 34.03 -11.43
CA GLU A 61 14.58 33.09 -12.22
C GLU A 61 13.09 33.14 -11.80
N ILE A 62 12.82 33.28 -10.52
CA ILE A 62 11.44 33.45 -10.03
C ILE A 62 10.86 34.79 -10.52
N LEU A 63 11.63 35.87 -10.47
CA LEU A 63 11.21 37.18 -10.96
C LEU A 63 10.98 37.18 -12.47
N SER A 64 11.79 36.46 -13.26
CA SER A 64 11.55 36.33 -14.70
C SER A 64 10.27 35.54 -15.00
N ILE A 65 9.99 34.47 -14.25
CA ILE A 65 8.74 33.70 -14.36
C ILE A 65 7.52 34.57 -14.04
N LEU A 66 7.61 35.42 -13.02
CA LEU A 66 6.53 36.32 -12.64
C LEU A 66 6.28 37.39 -13.71
N ARG A 67 7.34 37.98 -14.28
CA ARG A 67 7.24 38.92 -15.41
C ARG A 67 6.62 38.29 -16.65
N ILE A 68 7.04 37.09 -17.04
CA ILE A 68 6.47 36.36 -18.19
C ILE A 68 4.96 36.13 -18.03
N LYS A 69 4.49 35.92 -16.80
CA LYS A 69 3.08 35.70 -16.50
C LYS A 69 2.26 36.99 -16.51
N GLU A 70 2.86 38.10 -16.07
CA GLU A 70 2.25 39.44 -16.12
C GLU A 70 2.16 39.97 -17.55
N GLU A 71 3.15 39.64 -18.40
CA GLU A 71 3.16 39.99 -19.83
C GLU A 71 2.25 39.13 -20.72
N GLY A 72 1.51 38.16 -20.15
CA GLY A 72 0.52 37.36 -20.89
C GLY A 72 1.09 36.46 -22.01
N LYS A 73 2.40 36.29 -22.13
CA LYS A 73 3.02 35.43 -23.16
C LYS A 73 3.08 33.97 -22.73
N LEU A 74 1.94 33.28 -22.90
CA LEU A 74 1.91 31.82 -23.06
C LEU A 74 1.61 31.50 -24.52
N VAL A 75 2.60 30.96 -25.24
CA VAL A 75 2.42 30.35 -26.56
C VAL A 75 3.26 29.06 -26.59
N PRO A 76 2.66 27.91 -26.98
CA PRO A 76 2.79 27.46 -28.36
C PRO A 76 1.47 27.57 -29.14
N LYS A 77 1.54 28.27 -30.27
CA LYS A 77 0.48 28.53 -31.25
C LYS A 77 0.59 27.42 -32.30
N LYS A 78 -0.50 26.68 -32.47
CA LYS A 78 -0.94 25.99 -33.71
C LYS A 78 -2.47 26.07 -33.61
N SER A 79 -3.25 26.57 -34.55
CA SER A 79 -3.08 26.95 -35.95
C SER A 79 -4.22 27.95 -36.25
N ASP A 80 -3.96 28.91 -37.13
CA ASP A 80 -4.96 29.87 -37.60
C ASP A 80 -6.17 29.18 -38.25
N LYS A 81 -7.37 29.63 -37.87
CA LYS A 81 -8.45 30.12 -38.75
C LYS A 81 -9.81 30.06 -38.03
N ILE A 82 -10.63 31.03 -38.42
CA ILE A 82 -12.09 31.18 -38.27
C ILE A 82 -12.51 32.19 -37.20
N GLU A 83 -13.13 33.23 -37.75
CA GLU A 83 -13.64 34.47 -37.21
C GLU A 83 -14.66 34.30 -36.09
N VAL A 84 -14.69 35.29 -35.19
CA VAL A 84 -15.81 35.53 -34.27
C VAL A 84 -16.57 36.76 -34.78
N PRO A 85 -17.91 36.71 -34.87
CA PRO A 85 -18.72 37.90 -34.68
C PRO A 85 -19.26 37.98 -33.24
N LYS A 86 -19.34 39.23 -32.78
CA LYS A 86 -19.69 39.71 -31.44
C LYS A 86 -21.19 39.54 -31.09
N LYS A 87 -21.39 39.48 -29.76
CA LYS A 87 -22.45 40.07 -28.90
C LYS A 87 -23.92 39.62 -29.08
N GLY A 88 -24.50 39.25 -27.94
CA GLY A 88 -25.94 39.29 -27.64
C GLY A 88 -26.15 38.94 -26.17
N GLU A 89 -26.48 39.94 -25.36
CA GLU A 89 -26.93 39.80 -23.97
C GLU A 89 -28.36 39.22 -23.92
N ILE A 90 -28.74 38.72 -22.74
CA ILE A 90 -30.08 38.76 -22.10
C ILE A 90 -30.56 37.39 -21.54
N LYS A 91 -30.93 37.48 -20.24
CA LYS A 91 -31.86 36.67 -19.42
C LYS A 91 -31.35 35.44 -18.66
N GLU A 92 -31.32 35.65 -17.34
CA GLU A 92 -31.49 34.65 -16.31
C GLU A 92 -32.86 33.98 -16.43
N ASP A 93 -32.89 32.65 -16.43
CA ASP A 93 -34.00 31.86 -15.92
C ASP A 93 -33.45 30.60 -15.26
N LYS A 94 -33.87 30.37 -14.02
CA LYS A 94 -33.52 29.22 -13.18
C LYS A 94 -34.50 28.09 -13.47
N GLU A 95 -34.01 26.91 -13.86
CA GLU A 95 -34.50 25.60 -13.38
C GLU A 95 -33.55 24.44 -13.80
N PRO A 96 -33.53 23.29 -13.06
CA PRO A 96 -32.36 22.42 -12.97
C PRO A 96 -32.29 21.32 -14.05
N ILE A 97 -31.23 21.36 -14.86
CA ILE A 97 -30.93 20.30 -15.84
C ILE A 97 -30.24 19.10 -15.15
N LYS A 98 -30.95 17.97 -15.08
CA LYS A 98 -30.40 16.63 -14.76
C LYS A 98 -29.33 16.23 -15.80
N LYS A 99 -28.04 16.32 -15.44
CA LYS A 99 -26.94 15.82 -16.29
C LYS A 99 -26.75 14.31 -16.13
N GLN A 100 -27.39 13.53 -16.99
CA GLN A 100 -27.07 12.13 -17.25
C GLN A 100 -25.67 12.04 -17.89
N LYS A 101 -24.67 11.52 -17.15
CA LYS A 101 -23.34 11.23 -17.69
C LYS A 101 -23.40 10.05 -18.66
N GLN A 102 -23.45 10.33 -19.96
CA GLN A 102 -23.25 9.33 -21.00
C GLN A 102 -21.79 8.85 -20.98
N ARG A 103 -21.56 7.60 -20.58
CA ARG A 103 -20.25 6.94 -20.67
C ARG A 103 -19.98 6.64 -22.14
N LYS A 104 -19.03 7.35 -22.77
CA LYS A 104 -18.54 7.02 -24.12
C LYS A 104 -18.05 5.56 -24.15
N LYS A 105 -18.74 4.70 -24.91
CA LYS A 105 -18.34 3.31 -25.15
C LYS A 105 -17.09 3.32 -26.04
N LEU A 106 -16.00 2.73 -25.58
CA LEU A 106 -14.76 2.55 -26.36
C LEU A 106 -15.07 1.80 -27.67
N SER A 107 -14.46 2.26 -28.76
CA SER A 107 -14.63 1.66 -30.09
C SER A 107 -14.08 0.23 -30.14
N ALA A 108 -14.60 -0.60 -31.05
CA ALA A 108 -14.14 -1.99 -31.20
C ALA A 108 -12.62 -2.09 -31.48
N LYS A 109 -12.07 -1.11 -32.19
CA LYS A 109 -10.62 -0.99 -32.48
C LYS A 109 -9.79 -0.75 -31.21
N GLU A 110 -10.25 0.08 -30.29
CA GLU A 110 -9.56 0.31 -29.01
C GLU A 110 -9.60 -0.93 -28.10
N LYS A 111 -10.74 -1.62 -28.04
CA LYS A 111 -10.85 -2.87 -27.28
C LYS A 111 -9.92 -3.97 -27.82
N ALA A 112 -9.75 -4.05 -29.15
CA ALA A 112 -8.83 -4.98 -29.79
C ALA A 112 -7.36 -4.67 -29.49
N LYS A 113 -6.97 -3.38 -29.50
CA LYS A 113 -5.61 -2.93 -29.13
C LYS A 113 -5.27 -3.27 -27.67
N ILE A 114 -6.19 -3.00 -26.74
CA ILE A 114 -6.03 -3.33 -25.32
C ILE A 114 -5.90 -4.85 -25.11
N LYS A 115 -6.63 -5.67 -25.89
CA LYS A 115 -6.55 -7.13 -25.82
C LYS A 115 -5.22 -7.68 -26.35
N LYS A 116 -4.67 -7.11 -27.43
CA LYS A 116 -3.33 -7.46 -27.94
C LYS A 116 -2.24 -7.10 -26.93
N GLU A 117 -2.28 -5.89 -26.37
CA GLU A 117 -1.29 -5.42 -25.39
C GLU A 117 -1.29 -6.26 -24.10
N LYS A 118 -2.47 -6.70 -23.62
CA LYS A 118 -2.56 -7.62 -22.48
C LYS A 118 -1.96 -9.00 -22.76
N LYS A 119 -2.11 -9.52 -23.98
CA LYS A 119 -1.57 -10.83 -24.39
C LYS A 119 -0.04 -10.79 -24.48
N GLU A 120 0.50 -9.68 -24.99
CA GLU A 120 1.94 -9.45 -25.09
C GLU A 120 2.61 -9.30 -23.71
N LYS A 121 1.99 -8.54 -22.79
CA LYS A 121 2.49 -8.43 -21.40
C LYS A 121 2.46 -9.75 -20.64
N ALA A 122 1.45 -10.60 -20.89
CA ALA A 122 1.39 -11.94 -20.31
C ALA A 122 2.55 -12.82 -20.80
N LEU A 123 2.81 -12.83 -22.12
CA LEU A 123 3.91 -13.58 -22.72
C LEU A 123 5.29 -13.12 -22.20
N ARG A 124 5.48 -11.81 -22.01
CA ARG A 124 6.73 -11.25 -21.45
C ARG A 124 6.95 -11.68 -20.00
N ASN A 125 5.89 -11.78 -19.19
CA ASN A 125 5.99 -12.25 -17.80
C ASN A 125 6.21 -13.76 -17.71
N GLU A 126 5.73 -14.54 -18.68
CA GLU A 126 5.94 -15.98 -18.76
C GLU A 126 7.40 -16.31 -19.12
N LYS A 127 7.99 -15.59 -20.09
CA LYS A 127 9.42 -15.70 -20.41
C LYS A 127 10.34 -15.33 -19.24
N ARG A 128 9.95 -14.35 -18.41
CA ARG A 128 10.69 -13.98 -17.18
C ARG A 128 10.63 -15.04 -16.08
N LYS A 129 9.63 -15.94 -16.10
CA LYS A 129 9.52 -17.06 -15.16
C LYS A 129 10.23 -18.33 -15.63
N GLY A 130 10.44 -18.50 -16.92
CA GLY A 130 11.21 -19.63 -17.46
C GLY A 130 12.71 -19.51 -17.16
N ASN A 131 13.25 -18.29 -17.08
CA ASN A 131 14.68 -18.03 -16.92
C ASN A 131 15.18 -18.09 -15.46
N THR A 132 14.45 -18.73 -14.55
CA THR A 132 14.76 -18.80 -13.10
C THR A 132 14.60 -20.21 -12.54
N ILE A 133 14.47 -21.24 -13.39
CA ILE A 133 14.14 -22.62 -12.97
C ILE A 133 15.16 -23.67 -13.49
N GLU A 134 16.15 -23.30 -14.30
CA GLU A 134 17.24 -24.22 -14.68
C GLU A 134 18.46 -23.98 -13.79
N GLU A 135 18.45 -24.60 -12.61
CA GLU A 135 19.59 -25.17 -11.88
C GLU A 135 19.11 -25.57 -10.47
N GLU A 136 18.67 -26.83 -10.34
CA GLU A 136 18.94 -27.71 -9.19
C GLU A 136 18.19 -29.04 -9.42
N GLU A 137 18.95 -30.08 -9.80
CA GLU A 137 18.52 -31.49 -9.79
C GLU A 137 18.59 -32.08 -8.37
N PRO A 138 17.81 -33.13 -8.05
CA PRO A 138 17.49 -33.53 -6.68
C PRO A 138 18.28 -34.76 -6.20
N SER A 139 18.78 -34.75 -4.97
CA SER A 139 19.44 -35.90 -4.32
C SER A 139 18.85 -36.22 -2.94
N THR A 140 18.04 -37.28 -2.92
CA THR A 140 17.96 -38.41 -1.95
C THR A 140 17.98 -38.22 -0.42
N LYS A 141 16.79 -38.44 0.18
CA LYS A 141 16.38 -39.26 1.35
C LYS A 141 17.41 -39.73 2.43
N LYS A 142 17.20 -39.23 3.68
CA LYS A 142 17.02 -39.89 5.04
C LYS A 142 18.06 -40.92 5.57
N PRO A 143 18.13 -41.27 6.90
CA PRO A 143 17.32 -40.88 8.07
C PRO A 143 18.12 -40.50 9.36
N LYS A 144 17.33 -40.26 10.40
CA LYS A 144 17.58 -39.93 11.80
C LYS A 144 17.82 -41.19 12.66
N VAL A 145 18.68 -41.10 13.69
CA VAL A 145 18.78 -42.03 14.83
C VAL A 145 18.93 -41.20 16.12
N GLU A 146 18.23 -41.63 17.16
CA GLU A 146 18.18 -41.16 18.55
C GLU A 146 18.92 -42.19 19.42
N GLU A 147 19.57 -41.74 20.52
CA GLU A 147 19.94 -42.46 21.77
C GLU A 147 20.81 -41.46 22.60
N ASP A 148 20.32 -40.89 23.70
CA ASP A 148 20.32 -41.35 25.13
C ASP A 148 21.67 -41.06 25.83
N GLU A 149 21.74 -40.02 26.67
CA GLU A 149 21.75 -40.01 28.16
C GLU A 149 23.01 -40.63 28.82
N ASP A 150 23.82 -39.80 29.51
CA ASP A 150 24.23 -40.00 30.92
C ASP A 150 25.24 -38.95 31.44
N GLU A 151 25.35 -38.90 32.77
CA GLU A 151 25.61 -37.80 33.71
C GLU A 151 27.08 -37.38 34.04
N ASN A 152 27.17 -36.16 34.62
CA ASN A 152 28.03 -35.64 35.73
C ASN A 152 29.57 -35.79 35.68
N GLU A 153 30.31 -34.67 35.61
CA GLU A 153 30.91 -33.83 36.70
C GLU A 153 32.43 -34.09 36.80
N GLU A 154 33.26 -33.09 36.46
CA GLU A 154 34.18 -32.41 37.39
C GLU A 154 35.14 -31.47 36.66
N VAL A 155 35.68 -30.57 37.48
CA VAL A 155 36.36 -29.31 37.21
C VAL A 155 37.83 -29.55 36.90
N GLU A 156 38.44 -28.82 35.96
CA GLU A 156 39.77 -28.21 36.18
C GLU A 156 40.23 -27.22 35.10
N ASN A 157 41.06 -26.28 35.57
CA ASN A 157 41.55 -25.08 34.91
C ASN A 157 42.48 -25.33 33.73
N GLY A 158 42.41 -24.47 32.72
CA GLY A 158 43.44 -24.39 31.68
C GLY A 158 43.14 -23.34 30.62
N THR A 159 43.76 -22.18 30.76
CA THR A 159 43.76 -21.06 29.81
C THR A 159 44.13 -21.51 28.39
N LYS A 160 43.13 -21.58 27.50
CA LYS A 160 43.35 -21.81 26.06
C LYS A 160 42.86 -20.60 25.28
N LYS A 161 43.80 -20.04 24.52
CA LYS A 161 43.66 -18.92 23.57
C LYS A 161 42.43 -19.14 22.67
N PRO A 162 41.63 -18.12 22.35
CA PRO A 162 40.46 -18.33 21.49
C PRO A 162 40.90 -18.56 20.04
N ASP A 163 40.74 -19.81 19.57
CA ASP A 163 40.85 -20.16 18.16
C ASP A 163 39.88 -19.30 17.33
N ILE A 164 40.43 -18.49 16.42
CA ILE A 164 39.71 -17.58 15.52
C ILE A 164 39.09 -18.38 14.36
N LYS A 165 38.37 -19.46 14.66
CA LYS A 165 37.53 -20.21 13.73
C LYS A 165 36.08 -20.29 14.23
N ALA A 166 35.62 -19.25 14.91
CA ALA A 166 34.21 -19.06 15.18
C ALA A 166 33.50 -18.71 13.86
N LYS A 167 32.64 -19.62 13.36
CA LYS A 167 31.70 -19.36 12.26
C LYS A 167 30.79 -18.19 12.65
N LEU A 168 31.16 -16.97 12.26
CA LEU A 168 30.38 -15.76 12.45
C LEU A 168 29.10 -15.86 11.60
N SER A 169 28.00 -16.30 12.21
CA SER A 169 26.68 -16.17 11.59
C SER A 169 26.25 -14.70 11.63
N PHE A 170 25.95 -14.13 10.46
CA PHE A 170 25.60 -12.72 10.25
C PHE A 170 24.43 -12.20 11.11
N SER A 171 23.70 -13.09 11.78
CA SER A 171 22.53 -12.71 12.58
C SER A 171 22.83 -12.45 14.06
N LYS A 172 24.02 -12.79 14.59
CA LYS A 172 24.27 -12.95 16.06
C LYS A 172 25.40 -12.05 16.61
N ILE A 173 25.81 -11.01 15.90
CA ILE A 173 26.73 -10.01 16.48
C ILE A 173 25.91 -9.15 17.46
N LYS A 174 25.84 -9.60 18.72
CA LYS A 174 25.30 -8.80 19.82
C LYS A 174 26.40 -7.87 20.30
N GLY A 175 26.26 -6.59 20.03
CA GLY A 175 27.23 -5.56 20.42
C GLY A 175 27.47 -5.54 21.93
N VAL A 176 28.73 -5.51 22.31
CA VAL A 176 29.24 -5.44 23.70
C VAL A 176 28.89 -4.10 24.38
N THR A 177 28.21 -3.18 23.67
CA THR A 177 27.81 -1.86 24.17
C THR A 177 26.36 -1.78 24.66
N ASP A 178 25.54 -2.81 24.46
CA ASP A 178 24.23 -2.87 25.09
C ASP A 178 24.39 -3.27 26.55
N LYS A 179 24.59 -2.28 27.44
CA LYS A 179 24.28 -2.43 28.86
C LYS A 179 22.83 -2.89 28.94
N GLY A 180 22.64 -4.20 29.11
CA GLY A 180 21.34 -4.83 28.97
C GLY A 180 20.30 -4.13 29.83
N GLU A 181 19.29 -3.55 29.19
CA GLU A 181 18.06 -3.18 29.88
C GLU A 181 17.66 -4.40 30.71
N LYS A 182 17.64 -4.26 32.05
CA LYS A 182 17.19 -5.32 32.95
C LYS A 182 15.85 -5.80 32.40
N LYS A 183 15.79 -7.07 31.97
CA LYS A 183 14.56 -7.63 31.42
C LYS A 183 13.49 -7.53 32.51
N LEU A 184 12.62 -6.53 32.40
CA LEU A 184 11.55 -6.31 33.38
C LEU A 184 10.83 -7.64 33.62
N THR A 185 10.60 -7.95 34.89
CA THR A 185 9.90 -9.17 35.29
C THR A 185 8.50 -9.19 34.68
N LYS A 186 7.88 -10.37 34.55
CA LYS A 186 6.55 -10.48 33.93
C LYS A 186 5.49 -9.71 34.71
N ALA A 187 5.72 -9.47 36.01
CA ALA A 187 4.90 -8.63 36.88
C ALA A 187 5.09 -7.13 36.58
N GLU A 188 6.33 -6.64 36.45
CA GLU A 188 6.61 -5.23 36.11
C GLU A 188 6.05 -4.86 34.74
N LYS A 189 6.16 -5.76 33.75
CA LYS A 189 5.54 -5.55 32.42
C LYS A 189 4.02 -5.46 32.50
N LYS A 190 3.39 -6.17 33.44
CA LYS A 190 1.94 -6.10 33.66
C LYS A 190 1.52 -4.77 34.28
N ASP A 191 2.36 -4.10 35.07
CA ASP A 191 1.99 -2.82 35.67
C ASP A 191 2.21 -1.62 34.73
N THR A 192 3.08 -1.77 33.72
CA THR A 192 3.25 -0.71 32.72
C THR A 192 2.06 -0.59 31.76
N PHE A 193 1.62 0.65 31.50
CA PHE A 193 0.69 1.03 30.42
C PHE A 193 1.43 1.15 29.07
N LYS A 194 2.25 0.13 28.77
CA LYS A 194 3.05 0.02 27.55
C LYS A 194 2.50 -1.09 26.65
N GLY A 195 2.85 -1.00 25.37
CA GLY A 195 2.56 -2.05 24.40
C GLY A 195 1.42 -1.74 23.44
N ARG A 196 0.96 -2.78 22.75
CA ARG A 196 -0.02 -2.69 21.66
C ARG A 196 -1.31 -3.47 21.95
N ASP A 197 -1.40 -4.14 23.10
CA ASP A 197 -2.58 -4.93 23.45
C ASP A 197 -3.65 -4.06 24.09
N TYR A 198 -4.38 -3.34 23.25
CA TYR A 198 -5.35 -2.32 23.68
C TYR A 198 -6.47 -2.88 24.55
N LYS A 199 -6.89 -4.15 24.36
CA LYS A 199 -7.86 -4.82 25.24
C LYS A 199 -7.32 -5.04 26.66
N ALA A 200 -6.06 -5.49 26.75
CA ALA A 200 -5.42 -5.70 28.04
C ALA A 200 -5.16 -4.36 28.74
N LEU A 201 -4.72 -3.34 28.01
CA LEU A 201 -4.55 -1.98 28.52
C LEU A 201 -5.88 -1.38 29.01
N LEU A 202 -6.96 -1.60 28.27
CA LEU A 202 -8.30 -1.12 28.67
C LEU A 202 -8.75 -1.76 29.98
N LYS A 203 -8.64 -3.09 30.11
CA LYS A 203 -8.96 -3.81 31.35
C LYS A 203 -8.12 -3.33 32.53
N LYS A 204 -6.86 -2.92 32.29
CA LYS A 204 -6.01 -2.34 33.34
C LYS A 204 -6.48 -0.94 33.75
N ALA A 205 -6.84 -0.09 32.79
CA ALA A 205 -7.37 1.24 33.06
C ALA A 205 -8.67 1.14 33.88
N GLU A 206 -9.60 0.29 33.47
CA GLU A 206 -10.87 0.05 34.17
C GLU A 206 -10.65 -0.49 35.58
N LYS A 207 -9.75 -1.47 35.77
CA LYS A 207 -9.39 -1.97 37.11
C LYS A 207 -8.76 -0.90 38.00
N ARG A 208 -7.99 0.02 37.42
CA ARG A 208 -7.37 1.12 38.18
C ARG A 208 -8.44 2.10 38.64
N GLU A 209 -9.34 2.49 37.76
CA GLU A 209 -10.49 3.34 38.08
C GLU A 209 -11.35 2.70 39.17
N GLN A 210 -11.70 1.41 39.03
CA GLN A 210 -12.46 0.66 40.03
C GLN A 210 -11.79 0.63 41.41
N ARG A 211 -10.46 0.49 41.48
CA ARG A 211 -9.75 0.54 42.77
C ARG A 211 -9.83 1.93 43.39
N ILE A 212 -9.68 2.98 42.59
CA ILE A 212 -9.76 4.35 43.08
C ILE A 212 -11.18 4.65 43.57
N THR A 213 -12.22 4.23 42.85
CA THR A 213 -13.61 4.40 43.29
C THR A 213 -13.91 3.65 44.59
N GLN A 214 -13.45 2.40 44.72
CA GLN A 214 -13.59 1.63 45.97
C GLN A 214 -12.87 2.28 47.16
N ILE A 215 -11.71 2.91 46.93
CA ILE A 215 -11.00 3.65 47.99
C ILE A 215 -11.74 4.95 48.30
N ARG A 216 -12.27 5.63 47.29
CA ARG A 216 -13.03 6.88 47.44
C ARG A 216 -14.31 6.69 48.25
N GLU A 217 -14.99 5.56 48.07
CA GLU A 217 -16.16 5.17 48.88
C GLU A 217 -15.81 4.99 50.36
N LYS A 218 -14.63 4.46 50.66
CA LYS A 218 -14.18 4.22 52.05
C LYS A 218 -13.53 5.45 52.69
N ASN A 219 -12.71 6.18 51.93
CA ASN A 219 -11.89 7.31 52.37
C ASN A 219 -11.61 8.26 51.20
N PRO A 220 -12.31 9.40 51.09
CA PRO A 220 -12.15 10.33 49.97
C PRO A 220 -10.75 10.96 49.92
N GLU A 221 -10.20 11.41 51.05
CA GLU A 221 -8.88 12.05 51.09
C GLU A 221 -7.73 11.13 50.63
N LYS A 222 -7.83 9.85 50.98
CA LYS A 222 -6.83 8.85 50.55
C LYS A 222 -6.91 8.62 49.05
N ALA A 223 -8.11 8.63 48.47
CA ALA A 223 -8.29 8.49 47.03
C ALA A 223 -7.70 9.69 46.27
N GLU A 224 -7.93 10.91 46.74
CA GLU A 224 -7.37 12.14 46.14
C GLU A 224 -5.85 12.13 46.16
N LYS A 225 -5.23 11.82 47.31
CA LYS A 225 -3.76 11.67 47.42
C LYS A 225 -3.23 10.60 46.47
N ILE A 226 -3.94 9.49 46.28
CA ILE A 226 -3.55 8.43 45.33
C ILE A 226 -3.65 8.95 43.88
N GLU A 227 -4.73 9.62 43.53
CA GLU A 227 -4.92 10.21 42.19
C GLU A 227 -3.83 11.25 41.86
N GLU A 228 -3.51 12.14 42.80
CA GLU A 228 -2.43 13.12 42.66
C GLU A 228 -1.08 12.44 42.46
N ASN A 229 -0.73 11.49 43.31
CA ASN A 229 0.50 10.71 43.18
C ASN A 229 0.60 10.01 41.82
N ILE A 230 -0.53 9.50 41.33
CA ILE A 230 -0.64 8.88 40.02
C ILE A 230 -0.41 9.90 38.91
N LYS A 231 -1.03 11.08 38.99
CA LYS A 231 -0.88 12.16 38.01
C LYS A 231 0.58 12.60 37.93
N TRP A 232 1.22 12.85 39.06
CA TRP A 232 2.63 13.24 39.16
C TRP A 232 3.59 12.17 38.62
N LYS A 233 3.44 10.91 39.06
CA LYS A 233 4.26 9.80 38.54
C LYS A 233 4.11 9.62 37.03
N THR A 234 2.91 9.84 36.51
CA THR A 234 2.66 9.73 35.07
C THR A 234 3.25 10.91 34.30
N ALA A 235 3.16 12.13 34.85
CA ALA A 235 3.81 13.32 34.28
C ALA A 235 5.33 13.15 34.21
N LEU A 236 5.95 12.67 35.29
CA LEU A 236 7.39 12.38 35.34
C LEU A 236 7.79 11.33 34.28
N LYS A 237 7.06 10.23 34.16
CA LYS A 237 7.33 9.21 33.12
C LYS A 237 7.18 9.77 31.70
N ARG A 238 6.16 10.62 31.47
CA ARG A 238 6.00 11.28 30.16
C ARG A 238 7.16 12.25 29.88
N ALA A 239 7.66 12.97 30.89
CA ALA A 239 8.82 13.85 30.77
C ALA A 239 10.13 13.08 30.51
N GLU A 240 10.29 11.89 31.09
CA GLU A 240 11.37 10.93 30.77
C GLU A 240 11.31 10.43 29.31
N GLY A 241 10.20 10.66 28.61
CA GLY A 241 9.98 10.24 27.23
C GLY A 241 9.18 8.93 27.11
N GLU A 242 8.67 8.39 28.22
CA GLU A 242 7.86 7.18 28.22
C GLU A 242 6.45 7.44 27.65
N LYS A 243 6.08 6.71 26.60
CA LYS A 243 4.74 6.78 25.99
C LYS A 243 3.70 5.99 26.80
N VAL A 244 3.19 6.60 27.86
CA VAL A 244 2.13 6.03 28.72
C VAL A 244 0.76 6.07 28.00
N LYS A 245 0.10 4.91 27.88
CA LYS A 245 -1.23 4.75 27.23
C LYS A 245 -2.31 4.34 28.23
N ASP A 246 -2.73 5.28 29.05
CA ASP A 246 -3.66 5.10 30.17
C ASP A 246 -5.11 5.53 29.87
N ASN A 247 -5.34 6.37 28.85
CA ASN A 247 -6.67 6.91 28.53
C ASN A 247 -7.67 5.84 28.02
N PRO A 248 -8.80 5.57 28.71
CA PRO A 248 -9.72 4.48 28.37
C PRO A 248 -10.48 4.72 27.06
N THR A 249 -10.87 5.96 26.76
CA THR A 249 -11.59 6.34 25.54
C THR A 249 -10.75 6.06 24.28
N LEU A 250 -9.47 6.44 24.31
CA LEU A 250 -8.52 6.20 23.24
C LEU A 250 -8.18 4.71 23.10
N LEU A 251 -8.08 3.98 24.22
CA LEU A 251 -7.85 2.53 24.20
C LEU A 251 -9.05 1.77 23.59
N LYS A 252 -10.29 2.15 23.91
CA LYS A 252 -11.51 1.62 23.27
C LYS A 252 -11.49 1.87 21.75
N ALA A 253 -11.22 3.11 21.33
CA ALA A 253 -11.13 3.45 19.91
C ALA A 253 -10.01 2.69 19.19
N ALA A 254 -8.84 2.54 19.82
CA ALA A 254 -7.72 1.79 19.27
C ALA A 254 -8.01 0.29 19.15
N SER A 255 -8.75 -0.28 20.12
CA SER A 255 -9.23 -1.67 20.04
C SER A 255 -10.17 -1.86 18.84
N LYS A 256 -11.17 -0.99 18.69
CA LYS A 256 -12.11 -1.04 17.56
C LYS A 256 -11.41 -0.90 16.21
N ARG A 257 -10.44 0.02 16.08
CA ARG A 257 -9.62 0.15 14.85
C ARG A 257 -8.85 -1.13 14.54
N LYS A 258 -8.28 -1.79 15.55
CA LYS A 258 -7.59 -3.08 15.36
C LYS A 258 -8.54 -4.17 14.87
N GLU A 259 -9.75 -4.23 15.41
CA GLU A 259 -10.78 -5.19 15.00
C GLU A 259 -11.22 -4.93 13.56
N ALA A 260 -11.53 -3.68 13.20
CA ALA A 260 -11.87 -3.30 11.83
C ALA A 260 -10.77 -3.66 10.82
N ILE A 261 -9.49 -3.45 11.18
CA ILE A 261 -8.36 -3.86 10.33
C ILE A 261 -8.32 -5.39 10.16
N LYS A 262 -8.57 -6.15 11.22
CA LYS A 262 -8.61 -7.62 11.16
C LYS A 262 -9.76 -8.10 10.27
N GLU A 263 -10.95 -7.52 10.43
CA GLU A 263 -12.11 -7.82 9.59
C GLU A 263 -11.86 -7.50 8.12
N ALA A 264 -11.29 -6.33 7.81
CA ALA A 264 -10.94 -5.95 6.45
C ALA A 264 -9.92 -6.92 5.83
N ARG A 265 -8.96 -7.41 6.61
CA ARG A 265 -8.00 -8.44 6.17
C ARG A 265 -8.67 -9.78 5.95
N ALA A 266 -9.56 -10.19 6.86
CA ALA A 266 -10.33 -11.43 6.72
C ALA A 266 -11.20 -11.40 5.45
N LYS A 267 -11.97 -10.33 5.23
CA LYS A 267 -12.79 -10.13 4.01
C LYS A 267 -11.94 -10.23 2.74
N LYS A 268 -10.79 -9.54 2.69
CA LYS A 268 -9.86 -9.62 1.54
C LYS A 268 -9.32 -11.04 1.32
N TRP A 269 -9.10 -11.81 2.38
CA TRP A 269 -8.67 -13.20 2.25
C TRP A 269 -9.81 -14.04 1.68
N GLU A 270 -11.02 -13.92 2.22
CA GLU A 270 -12.19 -14.65 1.72
C GLU A 270 -12.49 -14.32 0.25
N GLU A 271 -12.39 -13.04 -0.16
CA GLU A 271 -12.48 -12.64 -1.57
C GLU A 271 -11.41 -13.33 -2.45
N ARG A 272 -10.18 -13.46 -1.95
CA ARG A 272 -9.11 -14.17 -2.67
C ARG A 272 -9.42 -15.66 -2.82
N LYS A 273 -9.90 -16.33 -1.76
CA LYS A 273 -10.30 -17.74 -1.81
C LYS A 273 -11.42 -17.95 -2.84
N LYS A 274 -12.48 -17.13 -2.77
CA LYS A 274 -13.59 -17.16 -3.74
C LYS A 274 -13.09 -16.95 -5.16
N THR A 275 -12.21 -15.98 -5.38
CA THR A 275 -11.61 -15.73 -6.71
C THR A 275 -10.82 -16.94 -7.21
N VAL A 276 -10.07 -17.62 -6.34
CA VAL A 276 -9.33 -18.84 -6.70
C VAL A 276 -10.29 -19.98 -7.06
N GLU A 277 -11.33 -20.19 -6.27
CA GLU A 277 -12.36 -21.21 -6.52
C GLU A 277 -13.11 -20.95 -7.82
N GLU A 278 -13.58 -19.72 -8.05
CA GLU A 278 -14.21 -19.33 -9.30
C GLU A 278 -13.30 -19.57 -10.51
N ASN A 279 -12.00 -19.29 -10.38
CA ASN A 279 -11.05 -19.51 -11.46
C ASN A 279 -10.83 -21.01 -11.73
N LYS A 280 -10.85 -21.86 -10.69
CA LYS A 280 -10.82 -23.32 -10.84
C LYS A 280 -12.08 -23.81 -11.58
N ILE A 281 -13.26 -23.38 -11.13
CA ILE A 281 -14.55 -23.74 -11.74
C ILE A 281 -14.60 -23.26 -13.20
N LYS A 282 -14.23 -22.00 -13.48
CA LYS A 282 -14.20 -21.45 -14.84
C LYS A 282 -13.27 -22.25 -15.76
N LYS A 283 -12.12 -22.72 -15.28
CA LYS A 283 -11.21 -23.57 -16.06
C LYS A 283 -11.82 -24.94 -16.31
N GLN A 284 -12.45 -25.54 -15.31
CA GLN A 284 -13.09 -26.84 -15.42
C GLN A 284 -14.29 -26.80 -16.38
N ASN A 285 -15.17 -25.80 -16.26
CA ASN A 285 -16.31 -25.62 -17.16
C ASN A 285 -15.86 -25.43 -18.61
N ARG A 286 -14.80 -24.65 -18.86
CA ARG A 286 -14.21 -24.51 -20.21
C ARG A 286 -13.70 -25.84 -20.76
N ARG A 287 -13.10 -26.67 -19.92
CA ARG A 287 -12.63 -28.01 -20.31
C ARG A 287 -13.81 -28.90 -20.69
N GLU A 288 -14.87 -28.91 -19.88
CA GLU A 288 -16.08 -29.68 -20.13
C GLU A 288 -16.81 -29.23 -21.39
N GLU A 289 -16.97 -27.92 -21.60
CA GLU A 289 -17.54 -27.36 -22.83
C GLU A 289 -16.74 -27.77 -24.07
N ASN A 290 -15.41 -27.71 -24.01
CA ASN A 290 -14.56 -28.12 -25.13
C ASN A 290 -14.65 -29.63 -25.38
N ILE A 291 -14.76 -30.46 -24.34
CA ILE A 291 -14.96 -31.91 -24.49
C ILE A 291 -16.33 -32.20 -25.11
N LYS A 292 -17.39 -31.53 -24.65
CA LYS A 292 -18.75 -31.65 -25.19
C LYS A 292 -18.78 -31.26 -26.67
N LYS A 293 -18.17 -30.12 -27.04
CA LYS A 293 -18.05 -29.68 -28.44
C LYS A 293 -17.31 -30.72 -29.29
N ARG A 294 -16.18 -31.28 -28.81
CA ARG A 294 -15.47 -32.35 -29.53
C ARG A 294 -16.29 -33.62 -29.69
N ARG A 295 -17.17 -33.96 -28.75
CA ARG A 295 -18.08 -35.11 -28.85
C ARG A 295 -19.16 -34.83 -29.91
N GLN A 296 -19.82 -33.68 -29.84
CA GLN A 296 -20.83 -33.24 -30.80
C GLN A 296 -20.25 -33.18 -32.22
N GLU A 297 -19.07 -32.58 -32.42
CA GLU A 297 -18.41 -32.54 -33.73
C GLU A 297 -18.11 -33.93 -34.30
N LYS A 298 -17.80 -34.93 -33.45
CA LYS A 298 -17.63 -36.31 -33.89
C LYS A 298 -18.95 -36.94 -34.31
N GLU A 299 -20.03 -36.71 -33.57
CA GLU A 299 -21.37 -37.16 -33.91
C GLU A 299 -21.87 -36.51 -35.20
N ASP A 300 -21.73 -35.20 -35.34
CA ASP A 300 -22.07 -34.44 -36.55
C ASP A 300 -21.27 -34.90 -37.77
N LYS A 301 -19.98 -35.22 -37.60
CA LYS A 301 -19.15 -35.83 -38.66
C LYS A 301 -19.64 -37.22 -39.06
N LYS A 302 -20.10 -38.04 -38.11
CA LYS A 302 -20.70 -39.35 -38.42
C LYS A 302 -22.01 -39.17 -39.18
N ILE A 303 -22.90 -38.30 -38.69
CA ILE A 303 -24.20 -38.01 -39.31
C ILE A 303 -24.01 -37.46 -40.73
N SER A 304 -23.11 -36.49 -40.93
CA SER A 304 -22.84 -35.90 -42.24
C SER A 304 -22.25 -36.92 -43.23
N LYS A 305 -21.36 -37.82 -42.79
CA LYS A 305 -20.86 -38.93 -43.63
C LYS A 305 -21.98 -39.89 -44.03
N SER A 306 -22.86 -40.27 -43.10
CA SER A 306 -23.97 -41.17 -43.40
C SER A 306 -25.01 -40.52 -44.32
N LYS A 307 -25.27 -39.21 -44.16
CA LYS A 307 -26.10 -38.42 -45.09
C LYS A 307 -25.54 -38.42 -46.52
N LYS A 308 -24.24 -38.17 -46.68
CA LYS A 308 -23.57 -38.21 -48.00
C LYS A 308 -23.67 -39.58 -48.68
N LYS A 309 -23.72 -40.66 -47.90
CA LYS A 309 -23.88 -42.04 -48.40
C LYS A 309 -25.35 -42.44 -48.61
N GLY A 310 -26.30 -41.52 -48.45
CA GLY A 310 -27.74 -41.81 -48.58
C GLY A 310 -28.33 -42.70 -47.47
N ARG A 311 -27.60 -42.93 -46.37
CA ARG A 311 -27.95 -43.91 -45.32
C ARG A 311 -28.68 -43.31 -44.10
N VAL A 312 -29.27 -42.11 -44.15
CA VAL A 312 -29.92 -41.51 -42.96
C VAL A 312 -31.32 -40.97 -43.22
N ILE A 313 -32.30 -41.55 -42.51
CA ILE A 313 -33.65 -41.06 -42.23
C ILE A 313 -33.60 -40.39 -40.83
N LEU A 314 -34.11 -39.15 -40.69
CA LEU A 314 -34.05 -38.29 -39.49
C LEU A 314 -34.99 -38.81 -38.35
N PRO A 315 -34.81 -38.43 -37.05
CA PRO A 315 -35.03 -37.07 -36.53
C PRO A 315 -33.92 -36.54 -35.60
N LYS A 316 -33.77 -35.21 -35.57
CA LYS A 316 -33.13 -34.48 -34.47
C LYS A 316 -34.00 -34.69 -33.22
N LYS A 317 -33.45 -35.29 -32.17
CA LYS A 317 -34.08 -35.27 -30.84
C LYS A 317 -33.88 -33.89 -30.23
N ASN A 318 -35.00 -33.31 -29.77
CA ASN A 318 -35.09 -32.07 -28.98
C ASN A 318 -34.25 -32.15 -27.70
#